data_AF-A0A528BXR8-F1
#
_entry.id   AF-A0A528BXR8-F1
#
_cell.length_a   1.000
_cell.length_b   1.000
_cell.length_c   1.000
_cell.angle_alpha   90.00
_cell.angle_beta   90.00
_cell.angle_gamma   90.00
#
_symmetry.space_group_name_H-M   'P 1'
#
loop_
_entity.id
_entity.type
_entity.pdbx_description
1 polymer ?
#
loop_
_entity_poly.entity_id
_entity_poly.type
_entity_poly.pdbx_seq_one_letter_code
_entity_poly.pdbx_strand_id
1 'polypeptide(L)' 'DERTVDVHVGRLRKAVNNGRMPDVIRTIRGAGYAIRED' A
#
# COMPACT_ATOMS: atom_id res chain seq x y z
N ASP A 1 9.20 -2.41 14.47
CA ASP A 1 7.84 -2.03 14.00
C ASP A 1 7.74 -1.54 12.57
N GLU A 2 8.66 -0.72 12.04
CA GLU A 2 8.51 -0.26 10.65
C GLU A 2 8.49 -1.42 9.64
N ARG A 3 9.31 -2.46 9.88
CA ARG A 3 9.30 -3.71 9.09
C ARG A 3 8.00 -4.53 9.21
N THR A 4 7.21 -4.39 10.28
CA THR A 4 5.90 -5.06 10.38
C THR A 4 4.83 -4.28 9.63
N VAL A 5 4.92 -2.95 9.58
CA VAL A 5 4.05 -2.11 8.74
C VAL A 5 4.17 -2.52 7.27
N ASP A 6 5.39 -2.68 6.75
CA ASP A 6 5.62 -3.09 5.37
C ASP A 6 4.95 -4.43 5.03
N VAL A 7 5.02 -5.39 5.96
CA VAL A 7 4.38 -6.71 5.82
C VAL A 7 2.86 -6.57 5.75
N HIS A 8 2.27 -5.78 6.64
CA HIS A 8 0.82 -5.57 6.67
C HIS A 8 0.34 -4.79 5.45
N VAL A 9 1.07 -3.77 5.01
CA VAL A 9 0.78 -3.03 3.77
C VAL A 9 0.92 -3.93 2.54
N GLY A 10 1.94 -4.78 2.48
CA GLY A 10 2.12 -5.75 1.40
C GLY A 10 0.98 -6.77 1.30
N ARG A 11 0.48 -7.24 2.45
CA ARG A 11 -0.71 -8.12 2.50
C ARG A 11 -1.97 -7.38 2.07
N LEU A 12 -2.15 -6.14 2.53
CA LEU A 12 -3.30 -5.32 2.16
C LEU A 12 -3.32 -5.05 0.66
N ARG A 13 -2.19 -4.64 0.06
CA ARG A 13 -2.06 -4.47 -1.41
C ARG A 13 -2.51 -5.70 -2.18
N LYS A 14 -2.10 -6.90 -1.76
CA LYS A 14 -2.51 -8.16 -2.40
C LYS A 14 -4.01 -8.43 -2.32
N ALA A 15 -4.66 -7.99 -1.23
CA ALA A 15 -6.09 -8.20 -1.03
C ALA A 15 -6.96 -7.19 -1.79
N VAL A 16 -6.51 -5.93 -1.88
CA VAL A 16 -7.31 -4.84 -2.46
C VAL A 16 -7.02 -4.57 -3.94
N ASN A 17 -5.77 -4.74 -4.38
CA ASN A 17 -5.39 -4.52 -5.78
C ASN A 17 -5.66 -5.78 -6.61
N ASN A 18 -6.92 -5.98 -6.99
CA ASN A 18 -7.33 -7.11 -7.81
C ASN A 18 -7.19 -6.79 -9.30
N GLY A 19 -6.56 -7.70 -10.06
CA GLY A 19 -6.47 -7.61 -11.53
C GLY A 19 -5.51 -6.53 -12.03
N ARG A 20 -5.94 -5.77 -13.05
CA ARG A 20 -5.14 -4.69 -13.69
C ARG A 20 -5.48 -3.29 -13.15
N MET A 21 -6.12 -3.21 -11.99
CA MET A 21 -6.45 -1.93 -11.38
C MET A 21 -5.19 -1.24 -10.83
N PRO A 22 -5.13 0.10 -10.88
CA PRO A 22 -4.01 0.83 -10.31
C PRO A 22 -3.89 0.57 -8.79
N ASP A 23 -2.66 0.56 -8.27
CA ASP A 23 -2.43 0.38 -6.83
C ASP A 23 -3.15 1.47 -6.02
N VAL A 24 -4.00 1.06 -5.08
CA VAL A 24 -4.77 1.95 -4.19
C VAL A 24 -3.86 2.56 -3.12
N ILE A 25 -2.73 1.93 -2.79
CA ILE A 25 -1.82 2.37 -1.73
C ILE A 25 -0.52 2.88 -2.34
N ARG A 26 -0.28 4.19 -2.27
CA ARG A 26 0.99 4.79 -2.73
C ARG A 26 2.02 4.85 -1.61
N THR A 27 3.29 4.68 -1.98
CA THR A 27 4.42 4.91 -1.09
C THR A 27 4.88 6.36 -1.21
N ILE A 28 4.97 7.07 -0.08
CA ILE A 28 5.53 8.42 0.03
C ILE A 28 6.90 8.31 0.68
N ARG A 29 7.96 8.57 -0.11
CA ARG A 29 9.34 8.46 0.36
C ARG A 29 9.57 9.37 1.57
N GLY A 30 9.98 8.78 2.69
CA GLY A 30 10.27 9.49 3.94
C GLY A 30 9.04 9.88 4.77
N ALA A 31 7.82 9.48 4.36
CA ALA A 31 6.58 9.77 5.10
C ALA A 31 5.68 8.54 5.32
N GLY A 32 5.82 7.47 4.53
CA GLY A 32 5.09 6.22 4.71
C GLY A 32 4.13 5.91 3.56
N TYR A 33 2.87 5.62 3.87
CA TYR A 33 1.87 5.16 2.91
C TYR A 33 0.62 6.03 2.93
N ALA A 34 -0.05 6.16 1.78
CA ALA A 34 -1.32 6.85 1.68
C ALA A 34 -2.27 6.11 0.72
N ILE A 35 -3.57 6.28 0.95
CA ILE A 35 -4.60 5.88 -0.01
C ILE A 35 -4.57 6.87 -1.16
N ARG A 36 -4.72 6.37 -2.38
CA ARG A 36 -4.94 7.21 -3.55
C ARG A 36 -6.38 7.68 -3.55
N GLU A 37 -6.55 8.98 -3.56
CA GLU A 37 -7.81 9.64 -3.87
C GLU A 37 -7.73 10.04 -5.35
N ASP A 38 -8.71 9.59 -6.12
CA ASP A 38 -8.96 9.99 -7.51
C ASP A 38 -9.70 11.33 -7.61
#